data_AF-A0A1I6BI47-F1
#
_entry.id   AF-A0A1I6BI47-F1
#
_cell.length_a   1.000
_cell.length_b   1.000
_cell.length_c   1.000
_cell.angle_alpha   90.00
_cell.angle_beta   90.00
_cell.angle_gamma   90.00
#
_symmetry.space_group_name_H-M   'P 1'
#
loop_
_entity.id
_entity.type
_entity.pdbx_description
1 polymer ?
#
loop_
_entity_poly.entity_id
_entity_poly.type
_entity_poly.pdbx_seq_one_letter_code
_entity_poly.pdbx_strand_id
1 'polypeptide(L)'
;MSPAFTHRHDRAMTPWRLCLLVLLCLLCMQVRAEGLLVIKPRETELTRTFIATLQEQHPELEVLSRQIDQLPDLDSTPLAVTMGVEALQWRLTQTSRTPTIATYVTLDQLEPGASYPDHVQILLASARPERQLLLAQLLIPRLQTVGLLHSSGQQWQLPLWHQAARQQGLGLVASEVHQQRELLRGLSRVLDSSEVLIGIDDPDIYNATTIKSLLLTSYNRNRVLIGPSAPFIAAGSLSTTYSSPRDMAMSVHQLFQQPWQNGALNYPQHYSVLSNPQVARSLGLPPPDDAQLLRLIRMRESQTP
;
A
#
# COMPACT_ATOMS: atom_id res chain seq x y z
N MET A 1 -4.87 -85.85 -34.08
CA MET A 1 -3.94 -84.86 -34.67
C MET A 1 -4.01 -83.59 -33.84
N SER A 2 -2.89 -83.19 -33.24
CA SER A 2 -2.65 -82.00 -32.40
C SER A 2 -2.82 -80.66 -33.16
N PRO A 3 -2.51 -79.47 -32.59
CA PRO A 3 -2.76 -78.86 -31.25
C PRO A 3 -3.28 -77.40 -31.38
N ALA A 4 -3.56 -76.69 -30.28
CA ALA A 4 -3.51 -75.21 -30.28
C ALA A 4 -3.15 -74.64 -28.90
N PHE A 5 -1.84 -74.42 -28.73
CA PHE A 5 -1.27 -73.46 -27.78
C PHE A 5 -1.59 -72.03 -28.27
N THR A 6 -2.10 -71.16 -27.42
CA THR A 6 -2.13 -69.71 -27.68
C THR A 6 -1.26 -68.97 -26.67
N HIS A 7 -0.18 -68.41 -27.21
CA HIS A 7 0.82 -67.57 -26.59
C HIS A 7 0.23 -66.26 -26.04
N ARG A 8 0.64 -65.90 -24.82
CA ARG A 8 0.54 -64.56 -24.24
C ARG A 8 1.49 -63.63 -25.00
N HIS A 9 0.96 -62.67 -25.75
CA HIS A 9 1.75 -61.59 -26.35
C HIS A 9 1.87 -60.42 -25.37
N ASP A 10 3.02 -60.33 -24.69
CA ASP A 10 3.51 -59.07 -24.15
C ASP A 10 3.79 -58.12 -25.31
N ARG A 11 2.89 -57.15 -25.51
CA ARG A 11 3.09 -56.07 -26.48
C ARG A 11 4.14 -55.10 -25.94
N ALA A 12 5.40 -55.40 -26.17
CA ALA A 12 6.47 -54.43 -26.02
C ALA A 12 6.18 -53.21 -26.92
N MET A 13 6.02 -52.04 -26.31
CA MET A 13 5.76 -50.79 -27.03
C MET A 13 6.99 -50.43 -27.88
N THR A 14 6.81 -50.32 -29.19
CA THR A 14 7.87 -49.90 -30.12
C THR A 14 8.38 -48.49 -29.79
N PRO A 15 9.70 -48.21 -29.86
CA PRO A 15 10.31 -46.94 -29.43
C PRO A 15 9.71 -45.71 -30.13
N TRP A 16 9.24 -45.86 -31.37
CA TRP A 16 8.54 -44.83 -32.13
C TRP A 16 7.24 -44.33 -31.46
N ARG A 17 6.49 -45.24 -30.82
CA ARG A 17 5.26 -44.90 -30.10
C ARG A 17 5.55 -44.16 -28.79
N LEU A 18 6.68 -44.47 -28.16
CA LEU A 18 7.16 -43.74 -26.98
C LEU A 18 7.57 -42.31 -27.36
N CYS A 19 8.30 -42.14 -28.47
CA CYS A 19 8.65 -40.82 -28.99
C CYS A 19 7.43 -39.99 -29.39
N LEU A 20 6.42 -40.60 -30.04
CA LEU A 20 5.17 -39.92 -30.37
C LEU A 20 4.38 -39.50 -29.12
N LEU A 21 4.34 -40.34 -28.09
CA LEU A 21 3.72 -40.00 -26.80
C LEU A 21 4.45 -38.87 -26.09
N VAL A 22 5.79 -38.88 -26.08
CA VAL A 22 6.60 -37.79 -25.51
C VAL A 22 6.42 -36.49 -26.29
N LEU A 23 6.37 -36.55 -27.63
CA LEU A 23 6.12 -35.37 -28.47
C LEU A 23 4.70 -34.82 -28.27
N LEU A 24 3.69 -35.69 -28.12
CA LEU A 24 2.31 -35.30 -27.83
C LEU A 24 2.19 -34.70 -26.41
N CYS A 25 2.89 -35.26 -25.42
CA CYS A 25 2.99 -34.71 -24.08
C CYS A 25 3.69 -33.34 -24.06
N LEU A 26 4.76 -33.16 -24.86
CA LEU A 26 5.45 -31.88 -25.03
C LEU A 26 4.57 -30.84 -25.74
N LEU A 27 3.77 -31.25 -26.74
CA LEU A 27 2.78 -30.38 -27.38
C LEU A 27 1.60 -30.03 -26.47
N CYS A 28 1.27 -30.88 -25.49
CA CYS A 28 0.28 -30.59 -24.45
C CYS A 28 0.83 -29.67 -23.34
N MET A 29 2.15 -29.48 -23.22
CA MET A 29 2.73 -28.42 -22.38
C MET A 29 2.67 -27.07 -23.11
N GLN A 30 1.47 -26.68 -23.54
CA GLN A 30 1.14 -25.27 -23.73
C GLN A 30 1.08 -24.66 -22.32
N VAL A 31 2.24 -24.31 -21.77
CA VAL A 31 2.32 -23.45 -20.59
C VAL A 31 1.70 -22.12 -21.03
N ARG A 32 0.42 -21.90 -20.73
CA ARG A 32 -0.12 -20.55 -20.74
C ARG A 32 0.65 -19.82 -19.66
N ALA A 33 1.53 -18.91 -20.06
CA ALA A 33 2.03 -17.92 -19.12
C ALA A 33 0.79 -17.22 -18.55
N GLU A 34 0.57 -17.36 -17.25
CA GLU A 34 -0.48 -16.60 -16.59
C GLU A 34 -0.10 -15.12 -16.72
N GLY A 35 -0.95 -14.34 -17.38
CA GLY A 35 -0.71 -12.93 -17.60
C GLY A 35 -1.14 -12.10 -16.41
N LEU A 36 -0.32 -11.14 -15.99
CA LEU A 36 -0.70 -10.13 -15.01
C LEU A 36 -0.85 -8.79 -15.71
N LEU A 37 -2.07 -8.26 -15.76
CA LEU A 37 -2.33 -6.99 -16.43
C LEU A 37 -2.18 -5.81 -15.47
N VAL A 38 -1.23 -4.91 -15.73
CA VAL A 38 -1.03 -3.66 -15.00
C VAL A 38 -1.59 -2.49 -15.79
N ILE A 39 -2.62 -1.86 -15.23
CA ILE A 39 -3.39 -0.77 -15.82
C ILE A 39 -3.03 0.52 -15.09
N LYS A 40 -2.58 1.52 -15.83
CA LYS A 40 -2.11 2.80 -15.29
C LYS A 40 -2.62 3.97 -16.12
N PRO A 41 -2.82 5.16 -15.52
CA PRO A 41 -3.23 6.33 -16.28
C PRO A 41 -2.11 6.82 -17.20
N ARG A 42 -0.84 6.73 -16.76
CA ARG A 42 0.34 7.20 -17.49
C ARG A 42 1.59 6.39 -17.17
N GLU A 43 2.57 6.42 -18.08
CA GLU A 43 3.92 5.89 -17.84
C GLU A 43 4.76 6.89 -17.04
N THR A 44 5.38 6.45 -15.95
CA THR A 44 6.27 7.25 -15.09
C THR A 44 7.39 6.37 -14.53
N GLU A 45 8.42 6.95 -13.93
CA GLU A 45 9.48 6.18 -13.25
C GLU A 45 8.94 5.30 -12.11
N LEU A 46 7.91 5.77 -11.40
CA LEU A 46 7.20 5.01 -10.37
C LEU A 46 6.56 3.76 -10.98
N THR A 47 5.83 3.89 -12.09
CA THR A 47 5.14 2.76 -12.71
C THR A 47 6.11 1.77 -13.36
N ARG A 48 7.21 2.26 -13.97
CA ARG A 48 8.30 1.42 -14.47
C ARG A 48 8.96 0.60 -13.37
N THR A 49 9.32 1.24 -12.25
CA THR A 49 9.97 0.56 -11.12
C THR A 49 9.05 -0.49 -10.51
N PHE A 50 7.76 -0.16 -10.36
CA PHE A 50 6.75 -1.08 -9.87
C PHE A 50 6.64 -2.32 -10.77
N ILE A 51 6.45 -2.13 -12.08
CA ILE A 51 6.29 -3.23 -13.05
C ILE A 51 7.56 -4.09 -13.11
N ALA A 52 8.75 -3.47 -13.15
CA ALA A 52 10.02 -4.19 -13.15
C ALA A 52 10.16 -5.06 -11.90
N THR A 53 9.84 -4.51 -10.72
CA THR A 53 9.91 -5.27 -9.46
C THR A 53 8.88 -6.41 -9.45
N LEU A 54 7.68 -6.19 -9.96
CA LEU A 54 6.64 -7.21 -10.03
C LEU A 54 7.03 -8.36 -10.96
N GLN A 55 7.67 -8.05 -12.10
CA GLN A 55 8.25 -9.04 -13.02
C GLN A 55 9.44 -9.80 -12.40
N GLU A 56 10.28 -9.13 -11.61
CA GLU A 56 11.38 -9.76 -10.87
C GLU A 56 10.85 -10.76 -9.82
N GLN A 57 9.72 -10.46 -9.17
CA GLN A 57 9.09 -11.36 -8.19
C GLN A 57 8.32 -12.53 -8.84
N HIS A 58 7.94 -12.39 -10.11
CA HIS A 58 7.21 -13.41 -10.88
C HIS A 58 7.81 -13.62 -12.28
N PRO A 59 8.98 -14.28 -12.39
CA PRO A 59 9.58 -14.57 -13.69
C PRO A 59 8.70 -15.42 -14.63
N GLU A 60 7.78 -16.18 -14.05
CA GLU A 60 6.82 -17.05 -14.74
C GLU A 60 5.58 -16.34 -15.27
N LEU A 61 5.23 -15.16 -14.71
CA LEU A 61 4.09 -14.37 -15.16
C LEU A 61 4.55 -13.37 -16.22
N GLU A 62 3.79 -13.26 -17.30
CA GLU A 62 3.99 -12.17 -18.25
C GLU A 62 3.29 -10.92 -17.72
N VAL A 63 4.06 -9.92 -17.26
CA VAL A 63 3.48 -8.66 -16.79
C VAL A 63 3.19 -7.75 -17.98
N LEU A 64 1.93 -7.73 -18.41
CA LEU A 64 1.45 -6.88 -19.49
C LEU A 64 1.08 -5.51 -18.92
N SER A 65 1.53 -4.43 -19.53
CA SER A 65 1.13 -3.08 -19.12
C SER A 65 0.33 -2.37 -20.21
N ARG A 66 -0.75 -1.69 -19.79
CA ARG A 66 -1.64 -0.89 -20.64
C ARG A 66 -1.99 0.43 -19.98
N GLN A 67 -2.21 1.44 -20.81
CA GLN A 67 -2.73 2.72 -20.35
C GLN A 67 -4.27 2.71 -20.38
N ILE A 68 -4.90 3.51 -19.53
CA ILE A 68 -6.36 3.56 -19.40
C ILE A 68 -7.08 4.00 -20.70
N ASP A 69 -6.43 4.83 -21.51
CA ASP A 69 -6.92 5.30 -22.81
C ASP A 69 -6.98 4.17 -23.87
N GLN A 70 -6.17 3.14 -23.67
CA GLN A 70 -6.18 1.90 -24.42
C GLN A 70 -7.01 0.87 -23.67
N LEU A 71 -8.35 1.01 -23.72
CA LEU A 71 -9.33 0.15 -23.04
C LEU A 71 -8.94 -1.34 -23.12
N PRO A 72 -8.39 -1.93 -22.04
CA PRO A 72 -7.87 -3.28 -22.10
C PRO A 72 -9.00 -4.30 -21.94
N ASP A 73 -8.84 -5.47 -22.56
CA ASP A 73 -9.69 -6.63 -22.31
C ASP A 73 -9.25 -7.33 -21.01
N LEU A 74 -10.00 -7.10 -19.92
CA LEU A 74 -9.73 -7.69 -18.60
C LEU A 74 -9.91 -9.21 -18.58
N ASP A 75 -10.75 -9.76 -19.45
CA ASP A 75 -11.08 -11.19 -19.46
C ASP A 75 -9.97 -12.02 -20.11
N SER A 76 -9.00 -11.36 -20.75
CA SER A 76 -7.82 -11.99 -21.35
C SER A 76 -6.74 -12.37 -20.35
N THR A 77 -6.82 -11.90 -19.10
CA THR A 77 -5.80 -12.14 -18.06
C THR A 77 -6.41 -12.64 -16.75
N PRO A 78 -5.77 -13.61 -16.05
CA PRO A 78 -6.27 -14.15 -14.79
C PRO A 78 -6.24 -13.16 -13.62
N LEU A 79 -5.33 -12.19 -13.63
CA LEU A 79 -5.15 -11.20 -12.57
C LEU A 79 -4.89 -9.81 -13.14
N ALA A 80 -5.32 -8.79 -12.42
CA ALA A 80 -5.06 -7.39 -12.77
C ALA A 80 -4.58 -6.55 -11.59
N VAL A 81 -3.85 -5.48 -11.90
CA VAL A 81 -3.46 -4.43 -10.97
C VAL A 81 -3.83 -3.09 -11.59
N THR A 82 -4.52 -2.24 -10.85
CA THR A 82 -4.81 -0.86 -11.28
C THR A 82 -3.98 0.12 -10.45
N MET A 83 -3.39 1.12 -11.08
CA MET A 83 -2.54 2.10 -10.42
C MET A 83 -3.21 3.48 -10.41
N GLY A 84 -3.53 4.01 -9.23
CA GLY A 84 -4.16 5.32 -9.04
C GLY A 84 -5.69 5.29 -9.03
N VAL A 85 -6.29 6.36 -8.51
CA VAL A 85 -7.76 6.47 -8.35
C VAL A 85 -8.50 6.44 -9.68
N GLU A 86 -7.95 7.04 -10.74
CA GLU A 86 -8.56 7.01 -12.08
C GLU A 86 -8.70 5.58 -12.63
N ALA A 87 -7.64 4.77 -12.47
CA ALA A 87 -7.65 3.37 -12.89
C ALA A 87 -8.59 2.51 -12.04
N LEU A 88 -8.67 2.78 -10.74
CA LEU A 88 -9.67 2.15 -9.87
C LEU A 88 -11.10 2.51 -10.30
N GLN A 89 -11.40 3.79 -10.53
CA GLN A 89 -12.73 4.23 -10.97
C GLN A 89 -13.13 3.59 -12.29
N TRP A 90 -12.21 3.54 -13.27
CA TRP A 90 -12.46 2.80 -14.51
C TRP A 90 -12.74 1.31 -14.24
N ARG A 91 -11.98 0.65 -13.37
CA ARG A 91 -12.19 -0.76 -13.05
C ARG A 91 -13.56 -1.03 -12.44
N LEU A 92 -14.04 -0.12 -11.60
CA LEU A 92 -15.35 -0.22 -10.95
C LEU A 92 -16.52 -0.07 -11.92
N THR A 93 -16.30 0.46 -13.13
CA THR A 93 -17.34 0.51 -14.19
C THR A 93 -17.36 -0.73 -15.08
N GLN A 94 -16.39 -1.64 -14.94
CA GLN A 94 -16.30 -2.85 -15.77
C GLN A 94 -17.11 -4.02 -15.18
N THR A 95 -17.68 -4.84 -16.05
CA THR A 95 -18.45 -6.04 -15.68
C THR A 95 -17.58 -7.27 -15.43
N SER A 96 -16.33 -7.27 -15.92
CA SER A 96 -15.38 -8.37 -15.74
C SER A 96 -15.18 -8.70 -14.26
N ARG A 97 -15.01 -9.98 -13.94
CA ARG A 97 -14.75 -10.49 -12.59
C ARG A 97 -13.28 -10.83 -12.34
N THR A 98 -12.38 -10.45 -13.24
CA THR A 98 -10.94 -10.64 -13.07
C THR A 98 -10.49 -10.05 -11.73
N PRO A 99 -9.92 -10.86 -10.81
CA PRO A 99 -9.41 -10.39 -9.53
C PRO A 99 -8.42 -9.23 -9.72
N THR A 100 -8.69 -8.11 -9.07
CA THR A 100 -7.94 -6.87 -9.26
C THR A 100 -7.47 -6.29 -7.94
N ILE A 101 -6.17 -6.03 -7.82
CA ILE A 101 -5.62 -5.24 -6.72
C ILE A 101 -5.41 -3.81 -7.20
N ALA A 102 -6.17 -2.86 -6.65
CA ALA A 102 -5.95 -1.44 -6.88
C ALA A 102 -4.90 -0.89 -5.93
N THR A 103 -3.92 -0.16 -6.44
CA THR A 103 -2.82 0.42 -5.66
C THR A 103 -2.61 1.89 -6.03
N TYR A 104 -1.76 2.60 -5.28
CA TYR A 104 -1.54 4.05 -5.42
C TYR A 104 -2.82 4.88 -5.24
N VAL A 105 -3.73 4.37 -4.41
CA VAL A 105 -4.92 5.08 -3.95
C VAL A 105 -4.71 5.44 -2.48
N THR A 106 -4.93 6.68 -2.11
CA THR A 106 -4.86 7.14 -0.72
C THR A 106 -6.24 7.14 -0.07
N LEU A 107 -6.27 7.12 1.25
CA LEU A 107 -7.47 6.96 2.04
C LEU A 107 -8.46 8.10 1.80
N ASP A 108 -7.97 9.34 1.66
CA ASP A 108 -8.75 10.55 1.35
C ASP A 108 -9.48 10.51 0.00
N GLN A 109 -9.04 9.64 -0.91
CA GLN A 109 -9.62 9.44 -2.24
C GLN A 109 -10.74 8.39 -2.25
N LEU A 110 -10.97 7.71 -1.12
CA LEU A 110 -12.03 6.73 -0.97
C LEU A 110 -13.28 7.34 -0.37
N GLU A 111 -14.44 6.84 -0.80
CA GLU A 111 -15.71 7.25 -0.24
C GLU A 111 -15.95 6.56 1.13
N PRO A 112 -16.36 7.29 2.17
CA PRO A 112 -16.60 6.72 3.49
C PRO A 112 -17.67 5.62 3.45
N GLY A 113 -17.35 4.44 3.96
CA GLY A 113 -18.27 3.30 3.99
C GLY A 113 -18.55 2.65 2.63
N ALA A 114 -17.77 2.98 1.59
CA ALA A 114 -17.87 2.32 0.30
C ALA A 114 -17.64 0.81 0.42
N SER A 115 -18.49 0.04 -0.27
CA SER A 115 -18.26 -1.39 -0.50
C SER A 115 -17.71 -1.56 -1.91
N TYR A 116 -16.59 -2.27 -2.03
CA TYR A 116 -16.00 -2.60 -3.32
C TYR A 116 -16.50 -3.96 -3.80
N PRO A 117 -16.52 -4.21 -5.13
CA PRO A 117 -16.85 -5.52 -5.68
C PRO A 117 -16.00 -6.63 -5.07
N ASP A 118 -16.57 -7.82 -4.97
CA ASP A 118 -15.91 -8.98 -4.34
C ASP A 118 -14.57 -9.37 -4.97
N HIS A 119 -14.37 -9.09 -6.25
CA HIS A 119 -13.15 -9.33 -7.01
C HIS A 119 -12.20 -8.13 -7.06
N VAL A 120 -12.44 -7.08 -6.26
CA VAL A 120 -11.54 -5.93 -6.12
C VAL A 120 -11.04 -5.86 -4.69
N GLN A 121 -9.73 -5.72 -4.53
CA GLN A 121 -9.08 -5.34 -3.26
C GLN A 121 -8.32 -4.03 -3.48
N ILE A 122 -8.20 -3.22 -2.44
CA ILE A 122 -7.43 -1.97 -2.48
C ILE A 122 -6.23 -2.09 -1.56
N LEU A 123 -5.05 -1.83 -2.08
CA LEU A 123 -3.81 -1.67 -1.36
C LEU A 123 -3.47 -0.18 -1.27
N LEU A 124 -3.71 0.40 -0.10
CA LEU A 124 -3.58 1.84 0.13
C LEU A 124 -2.12 2.30 0.01
N ALA A 125 -1.91 3.46 -0.60
CA ALA A 125 -0.63 4.18 -0.52
C ALA A 125 -0.49 5.00 0.78
N SER A 126 -1.59 5.17 1.50
CA SER A 126 -1.65 5.82 2.80
C SER A 126 -0.76 5.15 3.82
N ALA A 127 -0.17 5.96 4.69
CA ALA A 127 0.46 5.43 5.87
C ALA A 127 -0.58 4.86 6.83
N ARG A 128 -0.31 3.65 7.34
CA ARG A 128 -1.20 2.98 8.30
C ARG A 128 -1.22 3.77 9.63
N PRO A 129 -2.40 4.09 10.19
CA PRO A 129 -2.50 4.86 11.44
C PRO A 129 -1.69 4.28 12.59
N GLU A 130 -1.78 2.97 12.83
CA GLU A 130 -1.03 2.32 13.90
C GLU A 130 0.48 2.46 13.70
N ARG A 131 0.97 2.37 12.46
CA ARG A 131 2.40 2.52 12.15
C ARG A 131 2.90 3.92 12.43
N GLN A 132 2.13 4.94 12.04
CA GLN A 132 2.51 6.33 12.26
C GLN A 132 2.54 6.70 13.74
N LEU A 133 1.55 6.24 14.51
CA LEU A 133 1.52 6.46 15.96
C LEU A 133 2.65 5.72 16.68
N LEU A 134 2.99 4.51 16.24
CA LEU A 134 4.11 3.76 16.80
C LEU A 134 5.44 4.44 16.47
N LEU A 135 5.61 4.89 15.23
CA LEU A 135 6.78 5.68 14.82
C LEU A 135 6.92 6.93 15.69
N ALA A 136 5.83 7.65 15.94
CA ALA A 136 5.82 8.81 16.83
C ALA A 136 6.30 8.46 18.24
N GLN A 137 5.81 7.37 18.83
CA GLN A 137 6.25 6.91 20.16
C GLN A 137 7.74 6.55 20.23
N LEU A 138 8.28 5.95 19.16
CA LEU A 138 9.70 5.59 19.11
C LEU A 138 10.61 6.83 19.01
N LEU A 139 10.11 7.91 18.40
CA LEU A 139 10.87 9.13 18.15
C LEU A 139 10.73 10.17 19.28
N ILE A 140 9.58 10.23 19.93
CA ILE A 140 9.22 11.27 20.89
C ILE A 140 9.23 10.69 22.31
N PRO A 141 10.19 11.10 23.16
CA PRO A 141 10.26 10.62 24.53
C PRO A 141 8.98 10.96 25.32
N ARG A 142 8.45 9.98 26.05
CA ARG A 142 7.27 10.14 26.92
C ARG A 142 6.03 10.68 26.20
N LEU A 143 5.85 10.35 24.92
CA LEU A 143 4.64 10.68 24.18
C LEU A 143 3.40 10.12 24.89
N GLN A 144 2.44 10.98 25.20
CA GLN A 144 1.18 10.60 25.86
C GLN A 144 -0.03 10.95 25.00
N THR A 145 -0.01 12.10 24.33
CA THR A 145 -1.11 12.63 23.54
C THR A 145 -0.63 13.11 22.18
N VAL A 146 -1.26 12.58 21.13
CA VAL A 146 -1.05 13.01 19.76
C VAL A 146 -2.11 14.02 19.34
N GLY A 147 -1.68 15.00 18.56
CA GLY A 147 -2.53 16.02 17.98
C GLY A 147 -2.83 15.70 16.52
N LEU A 148 -4.05 15.98 16.06
CA LEU A 148 -4.47 15.74 14.68
C LEU A 148 -5.34 16.89 14.19
N LEU A 149 -5.09 17.36 12.97
CA LEU A 149 -5.98 18.28 12.26
C LEU A 149 -6.64 17.57 11.10
N HIS A 150 -7.92 17.84 10.89
CA HIS A 150 -8.69 17.33 9.75
C HIS A 150 -9.69 18.39 9.24
N SER A 151 -10.00 18.34 7.96
CA SER A 151 -11.06 19.08 7.31
C SER A 151 -12.40 18.38 7.56
N SER A 152 -13.50 19.07 7.28
CA SER A 152 -14.83 18.46 7.37
C SER A 152 -14.96 17.24 6.46
N GLY A 153 -14.34 17.28 5.27
CA GLY A 153 -14.35 16.18 4.31
C GLY A 153 -13.62 14.92 4.78
N GLN A 154 -12.68 15.05 5.72
CA GLN A 154 -11.87 13.93 6.22
C GLN A 154 -12.21 13.50 7.66
N GLN A 155 -13.31 14.01 8.22
CA GLN A 155 -13.77 13.63 9.56
C GLN A 155 -14.01 12.11 9.71
N TRP A 156 -14.41 11.43 8.64
CA TRP A 156 -14.67 9.99 8.64
C TRP A 156 -13.43 9.13 8.92
N GLN A 157 -12.22 9.68 8.78
CA GLN A 157 -10.98 8.98 9.13
C GLN A 157 -10.73 8.97 10.64
N LEU A 158 -11.34 9.87 11.42
CA LEU A 158 -11.08 10.02 12.86
C LEU A 158 -11.30 8.74 13.68
N PRO A 159 -12.36 7.93 13.46
CA PRO A 159 -12.53 6.67 14.18
C PRO A 159 -11.34 5.72 14.03
N LEU A 160 -10.70 5.68 12.84
CA LEU A 160 -9.52 4.85 12.57
C LEU A 160 -8.33 5.31 13.42
N TRP A 161 -8.08 6.62 13.46
CA TRP A 161 -7.01 7.21 14.25
C TRP A 161 -7.25 7.08 15.76
N HIS A 162 -8.48 7.29 16.22
CA HIS A 162 -8.85 7.06 17.63
C HIS A 162 -8.73 5.60 18.05
N GLN A 163 -9.05 4.65 17.17
CA GLN A 163 -8.84 3.23 17.43
C GLN A 163 -7.35 2.90 17.54
N ALA A 164 -6.55 3.35 16.58
CA ALA A 164 -5.10 3.15 16.58
C ALA A 164 -4.42 3.75 17.83
N ALA A 165 -4.83 4.96 18.24
CA ALA A 165 -4.31 5.60 19.46
C ALA A 165 -4.67 4.80 20.72
N ARG A 166 -5.92 4.33 20.83
CA ARG A 166 -6.37 3.52 21.97
C ARG A 166 -5.61 2.20 22.08
N GLN A 167 -5.38 1.50 20.97
CA GLN A 167 -4.59 0.25 20.95
C GLN A 167 -3.15 0.45 21.45
N GLN A 168 -2.65 1.68 21.35
CA GLN A 168 -1.29 2.04 21.75
C GLN A 168 -1.22 2.78 23.09
N GLY A 169 -2.35 2.94 23.79
CA GLY A 169 -2.42 3.66 25.06
C GLY A 169 -2.14 5.16 24.94
N LEU A 170 -2.37 5.75 23.76
CA LEU A 170 -2.18 7.18 23.50
C LEU A 170 -3.51 7.93 23.60
N GLY A 171 -3.48 9.14 24.16
CA GLY A 171 -4.51 10.14 23.95
C GLY A 171 -4.46 10.68 22.52
N LEU A 172 -5.62 11.06 21.97
CA LEU A 172 -5.71 11.73 20.67
C LEU A 172 -6.61 12.95 20.79
N VAL A 173 -6.07 14.12 20.46
CA VAL A 173 -6.79 15.40 20.40
C VAL A 173 -6.89 15.81 18.94
N ALA A 174 -8.11 15.74 18.40
CA ALA A 174 -8.41 16.19 17.05
C ALA A 174 -9.03 17.59 17.07
N SER A 175 -8.72 18.38 16.05
CA SER A 175 -9.46 19.61 15.76
C SER A 175 -9.84 19.66 14.29
N GLU A 176 -11.12 19.92 14.06
CA GLU A 176 -11.63 20.23 12.74
C GLU A 176 -11.19 21.64 12.30
N VAL A 177 -10.92 21.79 11.00
CA VAL A 177 -10.62 23.06 10.34
C VAL A 177 -11.56 23.22 9.15
N HIS A 178 -12.55 24.10 9.27
CA HIS A 178 -13.52 24.34 8.18
C HIS A 178 -12.94 25.19 7.05
N GLN A 179 -12.03 26.11 7.38
CA GLN A 179 -11.47 27.07 6.44
C GLN A 179 -10.00 27.31 6.74
N GLN A 180 -9.20 27.55 5.70
CA GLN A 180 -7.75 27.75 5.83
C GLN A 180 -7.38 28.90 6.79
N ARG A 181 -8.21 29.95 6.91
CA ARG A 181 -8.01 31.04 7.87
C ARG A 181 -8.08 30.62 9.33
N GLU A 182 -8.75 29.51 9.62
CA GLU A 182 -8.89 28.93 10.97
C GLU A 182 -7.79 27.93 11.29
N LEU A 183 -6.99 27.53 10.29
CA LEU A 183 -5.96 26.49 10.40
C LEU A 183 -5.03 26.72 11.59
N LEU A 184 -4.47 27.93 11.72
CA LEU A 184 -3.51 28.22 12.81
C LEU A 184 -4.17 28.26 14.19
N ARG A 185 -5.46 28.60 14.25
CA ARG A 185 -6.24 28.54 15.49
C ARG A 185 -6.53 27.09 15.89
N GLY A 186 -6.95 26.26 14.92
CA GLY A 186 -7.13 24.82 15.11
C GLY A 186 -5.84 24.14 15.54
N LEU A 187 -4.75 24.42 14.83
CA LEU A 187 -3.42 23.92 15.16
C LEU A 187 -3.01 24.31 16.59
N SER A 188 -3.17 25.58 16.96
CA SER A 188 -2.83 26.05 18.30
C SER A 188 -3.55 25.26 19.39
N ARG A 189 -4.88 25.08 19.24
CA ARG A 189 -5.69 24.30 20.19
C ARG A 189 -5.18 22.86 20.35
N VAL A 190 -4.81 22.23 19.25
CA VAL A 190 -4.29 20.86 19.25
C VAL A 190 -2.92 20.79 19.93
N LEU A 191 -2.00 21.68 19.57
CA LEU A 191 -0.63 21.68 20.09
C LEU A 191 -0.53 22.06 21.57
N ASP A 192 -1.51 22.81 22.09
CA ASP A 192 -1.58 23.15 23.51
C ASP A 192 -1.90 21.91 24.39
N SER A 193 -2.41 20.83 23.80
CA SER A 193 -2.80 19.58 24.49
C SER A 193 -2.15 18.31 23.92
N SER A 194 -1.09 18.43 23.12
CA SER A 194 -0.39 17.28 22.53
C SER A 194 1.12 17.51 22.42
N GLU A 195 1.90 16.43 22.35
CA GLU A 195 3.36 16.49 22.21
C GLU A 195 3.83 16.43 20.74
N VAL A 196 2.94 16.08 19.82
CA VAL A 196 3.24 15.89 18.39
C VAL A 196 2.00 16.13 17.54
N LEU A 197 2.20 16.67 16.34
CA LEU A 197 1.20 16.70 15.30
C LEU A 197 1.36 15.47 14.38
N ILE A 198 0.29 14.72 14.17
CA ILE A 198 0.22 13.64 13.19
C ILE A 198 -0.50 14.16 11.95
N GLY A 199 0.20 14.14 10.82
CA GLY A 199 -0.37 14.43 9.52
C GLY A 199 -1.12 13.22 8.97
N ILE A 200 -2.31 13.47 8.43
CA ILE A 200 -3.15 12.47 7.79
C ILE A 200 -3.30 12.79 6.30
N ASP A 201 -3.87 11.86 5.53
CA ASP A 201 -4.26 12.15 4.16
C ASP A 201 -5.45 13.11 4.17
N ASP A 202 -5.14 14.40 4.03
CA ASP A 202 -6.12 15.48 3.98
C ASP A 202 -5.53 16.64 3.16
N PRO A 203 -5.80 16.68 1.84
CA PRO A 203 -5.20 17.65 0.95
C PRO A 203 -5.65 19.10 1.24
N ASP A 204 -6.75 19.31 1.97
CA ASP A 204 -7.19 20.66 2.36
C ASP A 204 -6.32 21.25 3.48
N ILE A 205 -5.69 20.38 4.29
CA ILE A 205 -4.84 20.76 5.42
C ILE A 205 -3.37 20.57 5.14
N TYR A 206 -2.97 19.44 4.58
CA TYR A 206 -1.57 19.09 4.35
C TYR A 206 -1.26 19.22 2.87
N ASN A 207 -0.86 20.43 2.45
CA ASN A 207 -0.49 20.73 1.07
C ASN A 207 0.66 21.74 1.00
N ALA A 208 1.16 22.00 -0.21
CA ALA A 208 2.29 22.88 -0.45
C ALA A 208 2.06 24.32 0.07
N THR A 209 0.82 24.78 0.13
CA THR A 209 0.45 26.13 0.57
C THR A 209 0.45 26.24 2.11
N THR A 210 -0.04 25.22 2.81
CA THR A 210 -0.24 25.24 4.26
C THR A 210 0.94 24.69 5.06
N ILE A 211 1.72 23.76 4.48
CA ILE A 211 2.72 22.97 5.21
C ILE A 211 3.76 23.83 5.92
N LYS A 212 4.22 24.92 5.28
CA LYS A 212 5.20 25.84 5.87
C LYS A 212 4.68 26.47 7.16
N SER A 213 3.43 26.93 7.15
CA SER A 213 2.81 27.58 8.32
C SER A 213 2.51 26.59 9.44
N LEU A 214 2.11 25.36 9.09
CA LEU A 214 1.93 24.26 10.04
C LEU A 214 3.25 23.95 10.77
N LEU A 215 4.34 23.78 10.01
CA LEU A 215 5.66 23.45 10.56
C LEU A 215 6.22 24.57 11.43
N LEU A 216 6.21 25.82 10.96
CA LEU A 216 6.71 26.96 11.74
C LEU A 216 5.95 27.12 13.06
N THR A 217 4.62 27.00 13.03
CA THR A 217 3.81 27.12 14.24
C THR A 217 4.03 25.94 15.20
N SER A 218 4.23 24.74 14.67
CA SER A 218 4.54 23.54 15.47
C SER A 218 5.90 23.66 16.15
N TYR A 219 6.92 24.09 15.41
CA TYR A 219 8.27 24.26 15.94
C TYR A 219 8.40 25.40 16.94
N ASN A 220 7.66 26.49 16.77
CA ASN A 220 7.57 27.55 17.79
C ASN A 220 7.01 27.04 19.13
N ARG A 221 6.28 25.92 19.14
CA ARG A 221 5.80 25.24 20.34
C ARG A 221 6.65 24.04 20.75
N ASN A 222 7.81 23.81 20.13
CA ASN A 222 8.64 22.61 20.30
C ASN A 222 7.83 21.32 20.05
N ARG A 223 7.05 21.30 18.97
CA ARG A 223 6.25 20.14 18.53
C ARG A 223 6.66 19.76 17.12
N VAL A 224 6.83 18.47 16.87
CA VAL A 224 7.15 17.94 15.54
C VAL A 224 5.91 17.56 14.77
N LEU A 225 6.05 17.48 13.44
CA LEU A 225 5.08 16.85 12.56
C LEU A 225 5.60 15.47 12.15
N ILE A 226 4.83 14.42 12.42
CA ILE A 226 4.95 13.13 11.73
C ILE A 226 4.11 13.25 10.45
N GLY A 227 4.80 13.35 9.31
CA GLY A 227 4.18 13.73 8.04
C GLY A 227 3.27 12.64 7.48
N PRO A 228 2.25 12.98 6.67
CA PRO A 228 1.34 11.99 6.11
C PRO A 228 2.04 11.06 5.10
N SER A 229 3.06 11.57 4.40
CA SER A 229 3.79 10.82 3.37
C SER A 229 5.21 11.35 3.14
N ALA A 230 6.03 10.60 2.40
CA ALA A 230 7.45 10.90 2.14
C ALA A 230 7.74 12.32 1.61
N PRO A 231 6.94 12.93 0.70
CA PRO A 231 7.17 14.31 0.25
C PRO A 231 7.23 15.35 1.37
N PHE A 232 6.59 15.09 2.52
CA PHE A 232 6.54 16.01 3.65
C PHE A 232 7.83 16.04 4.47
N ILE A 233 8.73 15.06 4.31
CA ILE A 233 10.02 15.03 5.00
C ILE A 233 10.93 16.15 4.47
N ALA A 234 10.97 16.32 3.14
CA ALA A 234 11.71 17.40 2.48
C ALA A 234 11.12 18.78 2.83
N ALA A 235 9.81 18.87 3.04
CA ALA A 235 9.15 20.09 3.51
C ALA A 235 9.50 20.43 4.97
N GLY A 236 10.07 19.48 5.72
CA GLY A 236 10.55 19.66 7.08
C GLY A 236 9.74 18.93 8.13
N SER A 237 8.98 17.88 7.81
CA SER A 237 8.42 16.97 8.84
C SER A 237 9.52 16.10 9.45
N LEU A 238 9.32 15.61 10.67
CA LEU A 238 10.32 14.81 11.38
C LEU A 238 10.50 13.43 10.75
N SER A 239 9.41 12.70 10.54
CA SER A 239 9.46 11.33 10.05
C SER A 239 8.11 10.88 9.49
N THR A 240 8.11 9.78 8.74
CA THR A 240 6.91 9.13 8.21
C THR A 240 7.23 7.69 7.81
N THR A 241 6.23 6.82 7.84
CA THR A 241 6.29 5.52 7.13
C THR A 241 5.76 5.69 5.72
N TYR A 242 6.40 5.07 4.74
CA TYR A 242 5.96 5.10 3.35
C TYR A 242 6.31 3.80 2.63
N SER A 243 5.67 3.54 1.48
CA SER A 243 6.01 2.40 0.63
C SER A 243 6.63 2.92 -0.66
N SER A 244 7.88 2.53 -0.93
CA SER A 244 8.52 2.78 -2.22
C SER A 244 7.80 2.01 -3.35
N PRO A 245 8.07 2.29 -4.63
CA PRO A 245 7.51 1.50 -5.72
C PRO A 245 7.87 0.01 -5.64
N ARG A 246 9.06 -0.32 -5.13
CA ARG A 246 9.48 -1.70 -4.86
C ARG A 246 8.67 -2.32 -3.73
N ASP A 247 8.51 -1.61 -2.61
CA ASP A 247 7.71 -2.06 -1.48
C ASP A 247 6.25 -2.32 -1.86
N MET A 248 5.68 -1.43 -2.68
CA MET A 248 4.31 -1.58 -3.16
C MET A 248 4.17 -2.82 -4.06
N ALA A 249 5.10 -3.04 -5.00
CA ALA A 249 5.10 -4.22 -5.85
C ALA A 249 5.23 -5.52 -5.05
N MET A 250 6.13 -5.57 -4.07
CA MET A 250 6.27 -6.72 -3.15
C MET A 250 4.99 -6.97 -2.34
N SER A 251 4.32 -5.90 -1.90
CA SER A 251 3.07 -6.01 -1.15
C SER A 251 1.91 -6.50 -2.02
N VAL A 252 1.84 -6.07 -3.29
CA VAL A 252 0.87 -6.60 -4.26
C VAL A 252 1.12 -8.08 -4.52
N HIS A 253 2.38 -8.46 -4.77
CA HIS A 253 2.78 -9.85 -4.93
C HIS A 253 2.31 -10.69 -3.74
N GLN A 254 2.58 -10.23 -2.51
CA GLN A 254 2.20 -10.96 -1.31
C GLN A 254 0.68 -11.09 -1.14
N LEU A 255 -0.10 -10.08 -1.51
CA LEU A 255 -1.57 -10.16 -1.48
C LEU A 255 -2.11 -11.21 -2.47
N PHE A 256 -1.50 -11.35 -3.65
CA PHE A 256 -1.88 -12.41 -4.58
C PHE A 256 -1.59 -13.82 -4.06
N GLN A 257 -0.66 -13.98 -3.12
CA GLN A 257 -0.36 -15.27 -2.47
C GLN A 257 -1.29 -15.59 -1.29
N GLN A 258 -2.12 -14.64 -0.85
CA GLN A 258 -3.05 -14.81 0.26
C GLN A 258 -4.45 -15.22 -0.23
N PRO A 259 -5.27 -15.87 0.61
CA PRO A 259 -6.68 -16.08 0.31
C PRO A 259 -7.36 -14.75 -0.03
N TRP A 260 -8.10 -14.73 -1.15
CA TRP A 260 -8.76 -13.51 -1.62
C TRP A 260 -9.78 -13.00 -0.60
N GLN A 261 -9.72 -11.71 -0.28
CA GLN A 261 -10.62 -11.05 0.67
C GLN A 261 -11.53 -10.08 -0.09
N ASN A 262 -12.83 -10.36 -0.10
CA ASN A 262 -13.80 -9.62 -0.90
C ASN A 262 -13.86 -8.14 -0.51
N GLY A 263 -13.56 -7.23 -1.44
CA GLY A 263 -13.70 -5.78 -1.23
C GLY A 263 -12.76 -5.19 -0.17
N ALA A 264 -11.70 -5.93 0.22
CA ALA A 264 -10.88 -5.55 1.36
C ALA A 264 -9.99 -4.32 1.10
N LEU A 265 -9.86 -3.49 2.14
CA LEU A 265 -8.86 -2.43 2.22
C LEU A 265 -7.64 -2.95 2.97
N ASN A 266 -6.48 -2.93 2.32
CA ASN A 266 -5.22 -3.42 2.83
C ASN A 266 -4.20 -2.29 2.93
N TYR A 267 -3.27 -2.41 3.88
CA TYR A 267 -2.06 -1.59 3.94
C TYR A 267 -0.85 -2.41 3.47
N PRO A 268 0.18 -1.79 2.86
CA PRO A 268 1.38 -2.48 2.40
C PRO A 268 2.08 -3.24 3.52
N GLN A 269 2.43 -4.50 3.29
CA GLN A 269 3.23 -5.27 4.27
C GLN A 269 4.70 -4.88 4.20
N HIS A 270 5.17 -4.54 3.00
CA HIS A 270 6.49 -3.96 2.78
C HIS A 270 6.35 -2.44 2.80
N TYR A 271 7.23 -1.80 3.57
CA TYR A 271 7.30 -0.37 3.76
C TYR A 271 8.66 0.00 4.35
N SER A 272 8.96 1.28 4.31
CA SER A 272 10.18 1.92 4.81
C SER A 272 9.84 3.07 5.76
N VAL A 273 10.82 3.49 6.55
CA VAL A 273 10.78 4.72 7.36
C VAL A 273 11.65 5.76 6.67
N LEU A 274 11.21 7.01 6.68
CA LEU A 274 12.01 8.13 6.22
C LEU A 274 11.96 9.25 7.26
N SER A 275 13.11 9.60 7.82
CA SER A 275 13.23 10.68 8.81
C SER A 275 14.05 11.86 8.31
N ASN A 276 13.91 13.01 8.99
CA ASN A 276 14.70 14.21 8.81
C ASN A 276 15.64 14.41 10.02
N PRO A 277 16.93 14.03 9.90
CA PRO A 277 17.89 14.18 10.99
C PRO A 277 18.15 15.63 11.41
N GLN A 278 17.95 16.60 10.50
CA GLN A 278 18.15 18.02 10.80
C GLN A 278 17.05 18.53 11.74
N VAL A 279 15.80 18.14 11.50
CA VAL A 279 14.65 18.46 12.37
C VAL A 279 14.81 17.84 13.74
N ALA A 280 15.23 16.56 13.80
CA ALA A 280 15.50 15.89 15.07
C ALA A 280 16.55 16.65 15.89
N ARG A 281 17.66 17.03 15.26
CA ARG A 281 18.75 17.79 15.89
C ARG A 281 18.29 19.17 16.38
N SER A 282 17.52 19.92 15.59
CA SER A 282 17.07 21.27 15.98
C SER A 282 16.15 21.27 17.20
N LEU A 283 15.51 20.13 17.49
CA LEU A 283 14.59 19.96 18.62
C LEU A 283 15.19 19.14 19.76
N GLY A 284 16.49 18.85 19.71
CA GLY A 284 17.19 18.09 20.75
C GLY A 284 16.79 16.62 20.84
N LEU A 285 16.18 16.06 19.79
CA LEU A 285 15.87 14.64 19.71
C LEU A 285 17.11 13.84 19.28
N PRO A 286 17.25 12.58 19.72
CA PRO A 286 18.27 11.68 19.20
C PRO A 286 18.20 11.58 17.67
N PRO A 287 19.33 11.45 16.96
CA PRO A 287 19.32 11.26 15.53
C PRO A 287 18.56 9.96 15.17
N PRO A 288 17.56 10.01 14.28
CA PRO A 288 16.79 8.84 13.93
C PRO A 288 17.63 7.85 13.10
N ASP A 289 17.49 6.56 13.41
CA ASP A 289 18.00 5.45 12.60
C ASP A 289 16.80 4.75 11.93
N ASP A 290 16.57 5.08 10.66
CA ASP A 290 15.39 4.59 9.92
C ASP A 290 15.36 3.06 9.81
N ALA A 291 16.52 2.40 9.72
CA ALA A 291 16.59 0.94 9.65
C ALA A 291 16.25 0.30 11.01
N GLN A 292 16.72 0.90 12.11
CA GLN A 292 16.34 0.46 13.45
C GLN A 292 14.86 0.71 13.74
N LEU A 293 14.33 1.89 13.41
CA LEU A 293 12.92 2.24 13.56
C LEU A 293 12.04 1.25 12.80
N LEU A 294 12.36 0.97 11.53
CA LEU A 294 11.64 -0.02 10.73
C LEU A 294 11.61 -1.39 11.41
N ARG A 295 12.76 -1.87 11.91
CA ARG A 295 12.86 -3.17 12.60
C ARG A 295 11.97 -3.22 13.84
N LEU A 296 12.01 -2.17 14.66
CA LEU A 296 11.21 -2.08 15.88
C LEU A 296 9.71 -2.05 15.59
N ILE A 297 9.29 -1.31 14.56
CA ILE A 297 7.88 -1.28 14.12
C ILE A 297 7.45 -2.68 13.69
N ARG A 298 8.19 -3.33 12.78
CA ARG A 298 7.86 -4.69 12.30
C ARG A 298 7.77 -5.71 13.43
N MET A 299 8.67 -5.65 14.40
CA MET A 299 8.63 -6.51 15.59
C MET A 299 7.31 -6.33 16.37
N ARG A 300 6.86 -5.09 16.62
CA ARG A 300 5.60 -4.86 17.33
C ARG A 300 4.38 -5.27 16.50
N GLU A 301 4.39 -5.07 15.18
CA GLU A 301 3.29 -5.53 14.32
C GLU A 301 3.13 -7.05 14.36
N SER A 302 4.24 -7.80 14.38
CA SER A 302 4.19 -9.27 14.46
C SER A 302 3.69 -9.81 15.82
N GLN A 303 3.69 -8.98 16.85
CA GLN A 303 3.27 -9.35 18.21
C GLN A 303 1.82 -8.95 18.52
N THR A 304 1.19 -8.17 17.64
CA THR A 304 -0.20 -7.75 17.79
C THR A 304 -1.07 -8.71 16.98
N PRO A 305 -1.85 -9.61 17.63
CA PRO A 305 -2.67 -10.60 16.93
C PRO A 305 -3.83 -9.99 16.14
#